data_AF-A0A4R9P8K0-F1
#
_entry.id   AF-A0A4R9P8K0-F1
#
_cell.length_a   1.000
_cell.length_b   1.000
_cell.length_c   1.000
_cell.angle_alpha   90.00
_cell.angle_beta   90.00
_cell.angle_gamma   90.00
#
_symmetry.space_group_name_H-M   'P 1'
#
loop_
_entity.id
_entity.type
_entity.pdbx_description
1 polymer ?
#
loop_
_entity_poly.entity_id
_entity_poly.type
_entity_poly.pdbx_seq_one_letter_code
_entity_poly.pdbx_strand_id
1 'polypeptide(L)'
;GRLAEQGLVSFAATNGPAVLAGSGSVKPVYCTNPMSFASPAADGPPLIIDQSSSATAFVNIRKAAEDGKKIPEGWALDASGNPTTDPAAAMKG
;
A
#
# COMPACT_ATOMS: atom_id res chain seq x y z
N GLY A 1 0.97 18.40 0.74
CA GLY A 1 0.58 19.52 1.62
C GLY A 1 1.25 20.81 1.19
N ARG A 2 2.52 21.02 1.57
CA ARG A 2 3.25 22.29 1.41
C ARG A 2 3.11 23.00 0.05
N LEU A 3 3.23 22.29 -1.07
CA LEU A 3 3.10 22.92 -2.40
C LEU A 3 1.66 23.40 -2.67
N ALA A 4 0.67 22.63 -2.26
CA ALA A 4 -0.74 22.99 -2.37
C ALA A 4 -1.13 24.15 -1.45
N GLU A 5 -0.54 24.26 -0.26
CA GLU A 5 -0.67 25.44 0.60
C GLU A 5 -0.12 26.72 -0.04
N GLN A 6 0.79 26.59 -1.01
CA GLN A 6 1.34 27.69 -1.81
C GLN A 6 0.59 27.89 -3.14
N GLY A 7 -0.57 27.25 -3.33
CA GLY A 7 -1.39 27.41 -4.54
C GLY A 7 -0.96 26.53 -5.71
N LEU A 8 -0.11 25.52 -5.50
CA LEU A 8 0.39 24.63 -6.57
C LEU A 8 -0.24 23.24 -6.51
N VAL A 9 -0.59 22.71 -7.69
CA VAL A 9 -0.88 21.27 -7.81
C VAL A 9 0.43 20.49 -7.76
N SER A 10 0.45 19.39 -7.00
CA SER A 10 1.64 18.54 -6.86
C SER A 10 1.30 17.06 -6.99
N PHE A 11 2.21 16.32 -7.61
CA PHE A 11 2.20 14.87 -7.70
C PHE A 11 3.59 14.33 -7.34
N ALA A 12 3.65 13.32 -6.49
CA ALA A 12 4.89 12.64 -6.15
C ALA A 12 4.68 11.12 -6.10
N ALA A 13 5.67 10.39 -6.58
CA ALA A 13 5.70 8.94 -6.54
C ALA A 13 7.11 8.48 -6.19
N THR A 14 7.23 7.32 -5.55
CA THR A 14 8.53 6.66 -5.34
C THR A 14 8.41 5.16 -5.58
N ASN A 15 9.54 4.53 -5.85
CA ASN A 15 9.69 3.09 -5.92
C ASN A 15 10.52 2.56 -4.73
N GLY A 16 10.80 1.26 -4.75
CA GLY A 16 11.52 0.55 -3.70
C GLY A 16 11.70 -0.94 -4.06
N PRO A 17 12.06 -1.79 -3.09
CA PRO A 17 12.22 -3.23 -3.30
C PRO A 17 10.92 -3.91 -3.74
N ALA A 18 11.03 -4.97 -4.54
CA ALA A 18 9.89 -5.77 -4.95
C ALA A 18 9.31 -6.55 -3.76
N VAL A 19 8.04 -6.29 -3.43
CA VAL A 19 7.30 -6.92 -2.32
C VAL A 19 5.85 -7.29 -2.68
N LEU A 20 5.36 -6.87 -3.85
CA LEU A 20 4.02 -7.17 -4.35
C LEU A 20 4.11 -8.06 -5.58
N ALA A 21 3.31 -9.12 -5.58
CA ALA A 21 3.08 -9.92 -6.76
C ALA A 21 2.16 -9.16 -7.75
N GLY A 22 2.50 -9.20 -9.04
CA GLY A 22 1.66 -8.67 -10.10
C GLY A 22 0.52 -9.61 -10.46
N SER A 23 -0.47 -9.11 -11.20
CA SER A 23 -1.54 -9.95 -11.75
C SER A 23 -0.95 -11.13 -12.53
N GLY A 24 -1.34 -12.35 -12.16
CA GLY A 24 -0.85 -13.59 -12.77
C GLY A 24 0.57 -14.03 -12.35
N SER A 25 1.23 -13.31 -11.43
CA SER A 25 2.50 -13.71 -10.81
C SER A 25 2.28 -14.06 -9.35
N VAL A 26 3.10 -14.98 -8.85
CA VAL A 26 3.25 -15.27 -7.41
C VAL A 26 4.58 -14.76 -6.86
N LYS A 27 5.49 -14.33 -7.74
CA LYS A 27 6.77 -13.74 -7.35
C LYS A 27 6.60 -12.23 -7.16
N PRO A 28 7.20 -11.64 -6.11
CA PRO A 28 7.27 -10.21 -5.96
C PRO A 28 7.95 -9.56 -7.18
N VAL A 29 7.28 -8.58 -7.77
CA VAL A 29 7.75 -7.86 -8.96
C VAL A 29 7.62 -6.34 -8.81
N TYR A 30 6.64 -5.87 -8.01
CA TYR A 30 6.42 -4.45 -7.76
C TYR A 30 6.74 -4.11 -6.31
N CYS A 31 7.11 -2.86 -6.03
CA CYS A 31 7.07 -2.36 -4.66
C CYS A 31 5.66 -1.84 -4.33
N THR A 32 5.47 -1.30 -3.12
CA THR A 32 4.20 -0.64 -2.74
C THR A 32 3.87 0.58 -3.60
N ASN A 33 4.83 1.11 -4.37
CA ASN A 33 4.68 2.22 -5.32
C ASN A 33 3.77 3.33 -4.76
N PRO A 34 4.14 3.95 -3.62
CA PRO A 34 3.31 4.99 -3.03
C PRO A 34 3.23 6.21 -3.96
N MET A 35 2.05 6.77 -4.05
CA MET A 35 1.70 7.93 -4.86
C MET A 35 0.94 8.93 -4.01
N SER A 36 1.36 10.18 -4.06
CA SER A 36 0.66 11.29 -3.43
C SER A 36 0.29 12.36 -4.45
N PHE A 37 -0.89 12.93 -4.25
CA PHE A 37 -1.42 14.04 -5.02
C PHE A 37 -1.91 15.11 -4.04
N ALA A 38 -1.66 16.37 -4.35
CA ALA A 38 -2.27 17.47 -3.63
C ALA A 38 -2.70 18.59 -4.57
N SER A 39 -3.85 19.19 -4.26
CA SER A 39 -4.41 20.34 -4.96
C SER A 39 -4.82 21.41 -3.96
N PRO A 40 -4.56 22.70 -4.24
CA PRO A 40 -5.11 23.80 -3.44
C PRO A 40 -6.64 23.76 -3.46
N ALA A 41 -7.25 24.30 -2.41
CA ALA A 41 -8.67 24.59 -2.32
C ALA A 41 -8.87 26.10 -2.22
N ALA A 42 -9.97 26.62 -2.77
CA ALA A 42 -10.30 28.04 -2.66
C ALA A 42 -10.58 28.42 -1.20
N ASP A 43 -11.30 27.55 -0.50
CA ASP A 43 -11.60 27.67 0.92
C ASP A 43 -11.24 26.37 1.65
N GLY A 44 -10.59 26.49 2.81
CA GLY A 44 -10.24 25.35 3.65
C GLY A 44 -8.91 24.66 3.29
N PRO A 45 -8.64 23.48 3.88
CA PRO A 45 -7.38 22.78 3.68
C PRO A 45 -7.26 22.21 2.26
N PRO A 46 -6.02 22.04 1.74
CA PRO A 46 -5.80 21.40 0.45
C PRO A 46 -6.39 19.98 0.39
N LEU A 47 -6.84 19.58 -0.80
CA LEU A 47 -7.10 18.17 -1.08
C LEU A 47 -5.76 17.43 -1.09
N ILE A 48 -5.64 16.38 -0.28
CA ILE A 48 -4.46 15.51 -0.25
C ILE A 48 -4.93 14.07 -0.41
N ILE A 49 -4.34 13.37 -1.36
CA ILE A 49 -4.48 11.93 -1.56
C ILE A 49 -3.08 11.35 -1.38
N ASP A 50 -2.93 10.38 -0.48
CA ASP A 50 -1.69 9.63 -0.27
C ASP A 50 -2.04 8.16 -0.16
N GLN A 51 -1.54 7.36 -1.10
CA GLN A 51 -1.93 5.95 -1.23
C GLN A 51 -0.76 5.07 -1.66
N SER A 52 -0.86 3.80 -1.27
CA SER A 52 -0.05 2.71 -1.80
C SER A 52 -0.76 2.05 -2.98
N SER A 53 0.00 1.43 -3.88
CA SER A 53 -0.53 0.51 -4.91
C SER A 53 -0.85 -0.89 -4.36
N SER A 54 -0.52 -1.16 -3.09
CA SER A 54 -0.87 -2.41 -2.40
C SER A 54 -2.32 -2.41 -1.90
N ALA A 55 -2.91 -3.60 -1.78
CA ALA A 55 -4.24 -3.78 -1.20
C ALA A 55 -4.34 -3.31 0.27
N THR A 56 -3.22 -3.34 1.00
CA THR A 56 -3.12 -2.88 2.39
C THR A 56 -1.68 -2.48 2.72
N ALA A 57 -1.48 -1.74 3.81
CA ALA A 57 -0.15 -1.48 4.32
C ALA A 57 0.44 -2.73 5.01
N PHE A 58 1.75 -2.99 4.82
CA PHE A 58 2.42 -4.14 5.44
C PHE A 58 2.26 -4.18 6.98
N VAL A 59 2.22 -3.01 7.62
CA VAL A 59 1.99 -2.88 9.07
C VAL A 59 0.65 -3.46 9.52
N ASN A 60 -0.38 -3.47 8.67
CA ASN A 60 -1.67 -4.06 8.98
C ASN A 60 -1.58 -5.60 9.03
N ILE A 61 -0.84 -6.21 8.09
CA ILE A 61 -0.60 -7.66 8.05
C ILE A 61 0.25 -8.07 9.26
N ARG A 62 1.32 -7.34 9.54
CA ARG A 62 2.17 -7.59 10.71
C ARG A 62 1.39 -7.52 12.01
N LYS A 63 0.58 -6.47 12.20
CA LYS A 63 -0.28 -6.35 13.38
C LYS A 63 -1.28 -7.49 13.49
N ALA A 64 -1.88 -7.90 12.37
CA ALA A 64 -2.79 -9.04 12.36
C ALA A 64 -2.07 -10.35 12.76
N ALA A 65 -0.81 -10.52 12.38
CA ALA A 65 0.02 -11.66 12.79
C ALA A 65 0.33 -11.64 14.29
N GLU A 66 0.68 -10.48 14.82
CA GLU A 66 0.93 -10.26 16.26
C GLU A 66 -0.35 -10.50 17.08
N ASP A 67 -1.51 -10.06 16.58
CA ASP A 67 -2.82 -10.25 17.21
C ASP A 67 -3.42 -11.65 16.99
N GLY A 68 -2.83 -12.48 16.12
CA GLY A 68 -3.39 -13.77 15.70
C GLY A 68 -4.76 -13.65 14.98
N LYS A 69 -5.04 -12.52 14.34
CA LYS A 69 -6.30 -12.24 13.65
C LYS A 69 -6.19 -12.47 12.15
N LYS A 70 -7.21 -13.10 11.56
CA LYS A 70 -7.27 -13.26 10.10
C LYS A 70 -7.28 -11.91 9.39
N ILE A 71 -6.61 -11.84 8.25
CA ILE A 71 -6.67 -10.71 7.31
C ILE A 71 -7.80 -10.92 6.28
N PRO A 72 -8.36 -9.84 5.71
CA PRO A 72 -9.29 -9.94 4.59
C PRO A 72 -8.71 -10.69 3.39
N GLU A 73 -9.59 -11.30 2.60
CA GLU A 73 -9.21 -11.93 1.32
C GLU A 73 -8.62 -10.89 0.36
N GLY A 74 -7.67 -11.34 -0.48
CA GLY A 74 -7.01 -10.50 -1.47
C GLY A 74 -5.90 -9.60 -0.93
N TRP A 75 -5.60 -9.63 0.38
CA TRP A 75 -4.53 -8.81 0.96
C TRP A 75 -3.13 -9.39 0.76
N ALA A 76 -3.00 -10.72 0.72
CA ALA A 76 -1.70 -11.37 0.69
C ALA A 76 -1.72 -12.73 -0.01
N LEU A 77 -0.52 -13.16 -0.39
CA LEU A 77 -0.20 -14.52 -0.81
C LEU A 77 0.68 -15.17 0.27
N ASP A 78 0.67 -16.49 0.36
CA ASP A 78 1.64 -17.25 1.16
C ASP A 78 2.95 -17.49 0.38
N ALA A 79 3.93 -18.14 1.02
CA ALA A 79 5.23 -18.47 0.42
C ALA A 79 5.16 -19.35 -0.85
N SER A 80 4.03 -20.03 -1.09
CA SER A 80 3.78 -20.83 -2.29
C SER A 80 3.03 -20.05 -3.37
N GLY A 81 2.62 -18.80 -3.08
CA GLY A 81 1.86 -17.96 -3.99
C GLY A 81 0.35 -18.10 -3.90
N ASN A 82 -0.18 -18.81 -2.91
CA ASN A 82 -1.62 -19.00 -2.77
C ASN A 82 -2.24 -17.83 -1.99
N PRO A 83 -3.42 -17.32 -2.38
CA PRO A 83 -4.16 -16.36 -1.58
C PRO A 83 -4.36 -16.88 -0.15
N THR A 84 -4.08 -16.04 0.84
CA THR A 84 -4.20 -16.43 2.25
C THR A 84 -4.88 -15.35 3.09
N THR A 85 -5.63 -15.82 4.09
CA THR A 85 -6.17 -14.98 5.18
C THR A 85 -5.44 -15.22 6.50
N ASP A 86 -4.46 -16.14 6.51
CA ASP A 86 -3.59 -16.39 7.66
C ASP A 86 -2.44 -15.35 7.64
N PRO A 87 -2.40 -14.44 8.63
CA PRO A 87 -1.37 -13.42 8.67
C PRO A 87 0.05 -13.99 8.89
N ALA A 88 0.21 -15.15 9.55
CA ALA A 88 1.51 -15.76 9.76
C ALA A 88 2.07 -16.38 8.47
N ALA A 89 1.18 -16.91 7.62
CA ALA A 89 1.54 -17.36 6.28
C ALA A 89 1.84 -16.16 5.36
N ALA A 90 1.05 -15.09 5.44
CA ALA A 90 1.25 -13.86 4.67
C ALA A 90 2.61 -13.20 4.93
N MET A 91 3.12 -13.25 6.16
CA MET A 91 4.44 -12.70 6.52
C MET A 91 5.63 -13.46 5.89
N LYS A 92 5.38 -14.64 5.28
CA LYS A 92 6.38 -15.47 4.60
C LYS A 92 6.25 -15.43 3.08
N GLY A 93 5.20 -14.79 2.56
CA GLY A 93 4.96 -14.59 1.13
C GLY A 93 5.66 -13.38 0.56
#